data_AF-A0A7G8IKG5-F1
#
_entry.id   AF-A0A7G8IKG5-F1
#
_cell.length_a   1.000
_cell.length_b   1.000
_cell.length_c   1.000
_cell.angle_alpha   90.00
_cell.angle_beta   90.00
_cell.angle_gamma   90.00
#
_symmetry.space_group_name_H-M   'P 1'
#
loop_
_entity.id
_entity.type
_entity.pdbx_description
1 polymer ?
#
loop_
_entity_poly.entity_id
_entity_poly.type
_entity_poly.pdbx_seq_one_letter_code
_entity_poly.pdbx_strand_id
1 'polypeptide(L)'
;MPFLADGQLANISKEASEVLTSLERRISELEQIQGDRDTLIKACTKRDVTHRFLRAIEDEQQQRRDNPAIRMAAGESLPRTFLEIARHRLPGATFDSLLQEALTACENSGDQPIKDEKPPLKVISLQPQASSLPVVVSPDPEPSDQAL
;
A
#
# COMPACT_ATOMS: atom_id res chain seq x y z
N MET A 1 -14.70 0.32 11.53
CA MET A 1 -14.18 1.11 10.39
C MET A 1 -14.31 0.27 9.13
N PRO A 2 -14.55 0.85 7.94
CA PRO A 2 -14.45 0.11 6.68
C PRO A 2 -13.05 -0.53 6.54
N PHE A 3 -12.97 -1.69 5.88
CA PHE A 3 -11.69 -2.37 5.65
C PHE A 3 -10.85 -1.60 4.62
N LEU A 4 -9.90 -0.81 5.11
CA LEU A 4 -8.95 -0.06 4.29
C LEU A 4 -7.68 -0.87 4.05
N ALA A 5 -7.08 -0.78 2.87
CA ALA A 5 -5.75 -1.32 2.61
C ALA A 5 -4.66 -0.50 3.32
N ASP A 6 -3.48 -1.09 3.57
CA ASP A 6 -2.39 -0.44 4.32
C ASP A 6 -1.93 0.87 3.68
N GLY A 7 -1.80 0.90 2.35
CA GLY A 7 -1.46 2.13 1.63
C GLY A 7 -2.51 3.23 1.77
N GLN A 8 -3.80 2.87 1.84
CA GLN A 8 -4.87 3.84 2.08
C GLN A 8 -4.82 4.35 3.52
N LEU A 9 -4.57 3.46 4.48
CA LEU A 9 -4.46 3.81 5.90
C LEU A 9 -3.27 4.74 6.16
N ALA A 10 -2.15 4.54 5.47
CA ALA A 10 -1.00 5.45 5.50
C ALA A 10 -1.33 6.84 4.93
N ASN A 11 -2.02 6.92 3.79
CA ASN A 11 -2.43 8.19 3.20
C ASN A 11 -3.39 8.96 4.12
N ILE A 12 -4.40 8.28 4.67
CA ILE A 12 -5.37 8.88 5.60
C ILE A 12 -4.67 9.36 6.88
N SER A 13 -3.71 8.59 7.41
CA SER A 13 -2.90 9.01 8.55
C SER A 13 -2.13 10.29 8.26
N LYS A 14 -1.54 10.40 7.06
CA LYS A 14 -0.82 11.60 6.63
C LYS A 14 -1.76 12.80 6.53
N GLU A 15 -2.87 12.68 5.83
CA GLU A 15 -3.87 13.76 5.69
C GLU A 15 -4.41 14.20 7.05
N ALA A 16 -4.73 13.26 7.95
CA ALA A 16 -5.19 13.57 9.30
C ALA A 16 -4.12 14.31 10.12
N SER A 17 -2.83 13.99 9.95
CA SER A 17 -1.73 14.71 10.60
C SER A 17 -1.61 16.15 10.10
N GLU A 18 -1.76 16.39 8.79
CA GLU A 18 -1.75 17.73 8.20
C GLU A 18 -2.94 18.57 8.71
N VAL A 19 -4.12 17.95 8.79
CA VAL A 19 -5.31 18.58 9.39
C VAL A 19 -5.07 18.92 10.86
N LEU A 20 -4.43 18.03 11.63
CA LEU A 20 -4.13 18.29 13.03
C LEU A 20 -3.22 19.51 13.20
N THR A 21 -2.11 19.57 12.45
CA THR A 21 -1.20 20.72 12.48
C THR A 21 -1.91 22.02 12.05
N SER A 22 -2.79 21.94 11.06
CA SER A 22 -3.61 23.09 10.65
C SER A 22 -4.55 23.57 11.77
N LEU A 23 -5.18 22.63 12.50
CA LEU A 23 -6.06 22.96 13.63
C LEU A 23 -5.30 23.57 14.80
N GLU A 24 -4.13 23.04 15.14
CA GLU A 24 -3.27 23.59 16.21
C GLU A 24 -2.88 25.03 15.91
N ARG A 25 -2.42 25.31 14.68
CA ARG A 25 -2.12 26.68 14.25
C ARG A 25 -3.35 27.58 14.36
N ARG A 26 -4.51 27.11 13.89
CA ARG A 26 -5.74 27.90 13.92
C ARG A 26 -6.22 28.20 15.34
N ILE A 27 -6.07 27.24 16.26
CA ILE A 27 -6.39 27.42 17.68
C ILE A 27 -5.50 28.52 18.26
N SER A 28 -4.18 28.46 18.04
CA SER A 28 -3.25 29.48 18.53
C SER A 28 -3.57 30.88 17.99
N GLU A 29 -3.94 30.98 16.70
CA GLU A 29 -4.39 32.25 16.11
C GLU A 29 -5.66 32.79 16.79
N LEU A 30 -6.66 31.92 17.03
CA LEU A 30 -7.92 32.29 17.69
C LEU A 30 -7.72 32.71 19.15
N GLU A 31 -6.80 32.07 19.86
CA GLU A 31 -6.43 32.41 21.24
C GLU A 31 -5.77 33.81 21.32
N GLN A 32 -4.91 34.15 20.36
CA GLN A 32 -4.23 35.46 20.33
C GLN A 32 -5.19 36.63 20.08
N ILE A 33 -6.11 36.49 19.13
CA ILE A 33 -7.01 37.58 18.76
C ILE A 33 -8.26 37.67 19.65
N GLN A 34 -8.35 36.86 20.72
CA GLN A 34 -9.57 36.65 21.49
C GLN A 34 -10.79 36.45 20.58
N GLY A 35 -10.63 35.55 19.61
CA GLY A 35 -11.64 35.27 18.61
C GLY A 35 -12.93 34.70 19.21
N ASP A 36 -13.93 34.48 18.36
CA ASP A 36 -15.20 33.89 18.78
C ASP A 36 -14.98 32.60 19.60
N ARG A 37 -15.45 32.61 20.85
CA ARG A 37 -15.23 31.54 21.82
C ARG A 37 -15.86 30.23 21.38
N ASP A 38 -17.00 30.30 20.68
CA ASP A 38 -17.65 29.10 20.14
C ASP A 38 -16.83 28.47 19.02
N THR A 39 -16.26 29.30 18.14
CA THR A 39 -15.33 28.84 17.11
C THR A 39 -14.08 28.20 17.71
N LEU A 40 -13.52 28.77 18.79
CA LEU A 40 -12.39 28.20 19.51
C LEU A 40 -12.73 26.82 20.11
N ILE A 41 -13.87 26.71 20.80
CA ILE A 41 -14.34 25.44 21.40
C ILE A 41 -14.51 24.36 20.31
N LYS A 42 -15.09 24.72 19.16
CA LYS A 42 -15.26 23.80 18.02
C LYS A 42 -13.90 23.35 17.46
N ALA A 43 -12.95 24.27 17.30
CA ALA A 43 -11.62 23.95 16.80
C ALA A 43 -10.87 22.99 17.76
N CYS A 44 -10.91 23.25 19.07
CA CYS A 44 -10.35 22.37 20.09
C CYS A 44 -10.98 20.99 20.07
N THR A 45 -12.32 20.92 20.00
CA THR A 45 -13.04 19.64 19.90
C THR A 45 -12.63 18.87 18.64
N LYS A 46 -12.49 19.56 17.50
CA LYS A 46 -12.05 18.92 16.26
C LYS A 46 -10.62 18.41 16.37
N ARG A 47 -9.70 19.16 16.99
CA ARG A 47 -8.32 18.72 17.27
C ARG A 47 -8.32 17.44 18.11
N ASP A 48 -9.11 17.40 19.18
CA ASP A 48 -9.16 16.25 20.09
C ASP A 48 -9.74 15.00 19.41
N VAL A 49 -10.76 15.17 18.55
CA VAL A 49 -11.28 14.09 17.73
C VAL A 49 -10.23 13.61 16.72
N THR A 50 -9.52 14.53 16.05
CA THR A 50 -8.44 14.17 15.11
C THR A 50 -7.30 13.40 15.82
N HIS A 51 -6.92 13.78 17.04
CA HIS A 51 -5.95 13.02 17.84
C HIS A 51 -6.43 11.59 18.12
N ARG A 52 -7.68 11.41 18.53
CA ARG A 52 -8.26 10.07 18.77
C ARG A 52 -8.33 9.25 17.48
N PHE A 53 -8.64 9.90 16.36
CA PHE A 53 -8.66 9.26 15.06
C PHE A 53 -7.27 8.76 14.64
N LEU A 54 -6.22 9.58 14.82
CA LEU A 54 -4.84 9.17 14.56
C LEU A 54 -4.40 8.00 15.45
N ARG A 55 -4.72 8.04 16.75
CA ARG A 55 -4.50 6.91 17.67
C ARG A 55 -5.17 5.63 17.17
N ALA A 56 -6.43 5.71 16.76
CA ALA A 56 -7.15 4.53 16.26
C ALA A 56 -6.53 3.97 14.97
N ILE A 57 -5.96 4.83 14.11
CA ILE A 57 -5.22 4.39 12.93
C ILE A 57 -3.91 3.69 13.33
N GLU A 58 -3.18 4.24 14.30
CA GLU A 58 -1.94 3.65 14.82
C GLU A 58 -2.21 2.27 15.46
N ASP A 59 -3.24 2.16 16.29
CA ASP A 59 -3.65 0.90 16.93
C ASP A 59 -4.02 -0.16 15.89
N GLU A 60 -4.76 0.21 14.84
CA GLU A 60 -5.11 -0.67 13.72
C GLU A 60 -3.86 -1.11 12.94
N GLN A 61 -2.95 -0.19 12.62
CA GLN A 61 -1.69 -0.52 11.95
C GLN A 61 -0.85 -1.48 12.80
N GLN A 62 -0.77 -1.24 14.10
CA GLN A 62 -0.04 -2.11 15.02
C GLN A 62 -0.67 -3.51 15.07
N GLN A 63 -2.01 -3.60 15.16
CA GLN A 63 -2.73 -4.86 15.15
C GLN A 63 -2.46 -5.67 13.86
N ARG A 64 -2.35 -5.00 12.72
CA ARG A 64 -2.01 -5.65 11.44
C ARG A 64 -0.57 -6.14 11.40
N ARG A 65 0.38 -5.35 11.91
CA ARG A 65 1.79 -5.77 12.02
C ARG A 65 1.96 -6.96 12.95
N ASP A 66 1.19 -6.97 14.04
CA ASP A 66 1.16 -8.07 14.99
C ASP A 66 0.28 -9.24 14.53
N ASN A 67 -0.36 -9.17 13.37
CA ASN A 67 -1.16 -10.28 12.87
C ASN A 67 -0.24 -11.49 12.56
N PRO A 68 -0.41 -12.62 13.26
CA PRO A 68 0.44 -13.78 13.09
C PRO A 68 0.35 -14.36 11.67
N ALA A 69 -0.79 -14.24 10.98
CA ALA A 69 -0.93 -14.70 9.61
C ALA A 69 -0.07 -13.87 8.64
N ILE A 70 0.00 -12.55 8.84
CA ILE A 70 0.88 -11.68 8.05
C ILE A 70 2.35 -11.95 8.38
N ARG A 71 2.69 -12.15 9.66
CA ARG A 71 4.06 -12.51 10.07
C ARG A 71 4.49 -13.87 9.51
N MET A 72 3.61 -14.85 9.51
CA MET A 72 3.85 -16.17 8.91
C MET A 72 3.97 -16.08 7.38
N ALA A 73 3.10 -15.34 6.70
CA ALA A 73 3.18 -15.12 5.25
C ALA A 73 4.45 -14.36 4.85
N ALA A 74 4.91 -13.41 5.67
CA ALA A 74 6.20 -12.75 5.48
C ALA A 74 7.39 -13.70 5.74
N GLY A 75 7.25 -14.68 6.64
CA GLY A 75 8.24 -15.72 6.92
C GLY A 75 8.29 -16.84 5.86
N GLU A 76 7.16 -17.15 5.25
CA GLU A 76 7.01 -17.92 4.01
C GLU A 76 7.20 -16.98 2.80
N SER A 77 8.31 -16.24 2.84
CA SER A 77 8.56 -15.10 1.95
C SER A 77 8.52 -15.53 0.48
N LEU A 78 8.05 -14.65 -0.40
CA LEU A 78 8.11 -14.87 -1.85
C LEU A 78 9.50 -15.36 -2.34
N PRO A 79 10.64 -14.85 -1.84
CA PRO A 79 11.95 -15.43 -2.12
C PRO A 79 12.10 -16.90 -1.73
N ARG A 80 11.56 -17.30 -0.57
CA ARG A 80 11.58 -18.69 -0.10
C ARG A 80 10.74 -19.58 -1.01
N THR A 81 9.53 -19.14 -1.35
CA THR A 81 8.65 -19.84 -2.30
C THR A 81 9.27 -19.93 -3.69
N PHE A 82 9.90 -18.85 -4.17
CA PHE A 82 10.61 -18.83 -5.45
C PHE A 82 11.78 -19.81 -5.46
N LEU A 83 12.61 -19.82 -4.41
CA LEU A 83 13.71 -20.77 -4.26
C LEU A 83 13.21 -22.22 -4.16
N GLU A 84 12.12 -22.47 -3.44
CA GLU A 84 11.48 -23.79 -3.36
C GLU A 84 11.01 -24.27 -4.74
N ILE A 85 10.32 -23.41 -5.49
CA ILE A 85 9.89 -23.72 -6.86
C ILE A 85 11.10 -23.95 -7.77
N ALA A 86 12.13 -23.11 -7.71
CA ALA A 86 13.34 -23.23 -8.51
C ALA A 86 14.05 -24.56 -8.24
N ARG A 87 14.14 -24.98 -6.97
CA ARG A 87 14.70 -26.26 -6.55
C ARG A 87 13.94 -27.46 -7.13
N HIS A 88 12.62 -27.35 -7.31
CA HIS A 88 11.80 -28.40 -7.92
C HIS A 88 11.82 -28.39 -9.45
N ARG A 89 12.18 -27.27 -10.08
CA ARG A 89 12.15 -27.10 -11.54
C ARG A 89 13.51 -27.24 -12.21
N LEU A 90 14.60 -27.07 -11.46
CA LEU A 90 15.96 -27.23 -11.93
C LEU A 90 16.53 -28.59 -11.48
N PRO A 91 17.41 -29.22 -12.28
CA PRO A 91 18.21 -30.33 -11.78
C PRO A 91 19.00 -29.90 -10.53
N GLY A 92 19.04 -30.76 -9.50
CA GLY A 92 19.62 -30.39 -8.19
C GLY A 92 21.03 -29.80 -8.28
N ALA A 93 21.92 -30.42 -9.08
CA ALA A 93 23.27 -29.91 -9.30
C ALA A 93 23.31 -28.51 -9.94
N THR A 94 22.36 -28.19 -10.83
CA THR A 94 22.27 -26.87 -11.47
C THR A 94 21.75 -25.82 -10.49
N PHE A 95 20.73 -26.17 -9.69
CA PHE A 95 20.22 -25.28 -8.65
C PHE A 95 21.30 -24.94 -7.62
N ASP A 96 22.01 -25.95 -7.11
CA ASP A 96 23.06 -25.77 -6.10
C ASP A 96 24.23 -24.94 -6.66
N SER A 97 24.63 -25.16 -7.92
CA SER A 97 25.67 -24.34 -8.57
C SER A 97 25.28 -22.87 -8.68
N LEU A 98 24.05 -22.58 -9.13
CA LEU A 98 23.54 -21.21 -9.26
C LEU A 98 23.38 -20.53 -7.90
N LEU A 99 22.92 -21.27 -6.89
CA LEU A 99 22.78 -20.75 -5.54
C LEU A 99 24.15 -20.39 -4.95
N GLN A 100 25.14 -21.28 -5.12
CA GLN A 100 26.51 -21.02 -4.68
C GLN A 100 27.15 -19.85 -5.43
N GLU A 101 26.93 -19.74 -6.74
CA GLU A 101 27.37 -18.59 -7.54
C GLU A 101 26.77 -17.28 -7.01
N ALA A 102 25.45 -17.25 -6.76
CA ALA A 102 24.77 -16.07 -6.23
C ALA A 102 25.29 -15.69 -4.82
N LEU A 103 25.48 -16.66 -3.93
CA LEU A 103 26.01 -16.41 -2.59
C LEU A 103 27.45 -15.87 -2.63
N THR A 104 28.31 -16.47 -3.44
CA THR A 104 29.69 -15.97 -3.63
C THR A 104 29.72 -14.58 -4.26
N ALA A 105 28.82 -14.27 -5.20
CA ALA A 105 28.67 -12.93 -5.76
C ALA A 105 28.25 -11.91 -4.69
N CYS A 106 27.36 -12.28 -3.76
CA CYS A 106 26.96 -11.43 -2.66
C CYS A 106 28.09 -11.16 -1.66
N GLU A 107 28.86 -12.19 -1.29
CA GLU A 107 30.03 -12.06 -0.40
C GLU A 107 31.10 -11.14 -1.02
N ASN A 108 31.31 -11.26 -2.33
CA ASN A 108 32.23 -10.39 -3.08
C ASN A 108 31.69 -8.96 -3.28
N SER A 109 30.38 -8.73 -3.08
CA SER A 109 29.73 -7.42 -3.20
C SER A 109 29.72 -6.62 -1.88
N GLY A 110 30.35 -7.15 -0.82
CA GLY A 110 30.27 -6.72 0.58
C GLY A 110 30.73 -5.30 0.94
N ASP A 111 30.82 -4.34 0.01
CA ASP A 111 31.09 -2.94 0.36
C ASP A 111 30.60 -1.90 -0.66
N GLN A 112 29.71 -2.27 -1.59
CA GLN A 112 29.07 -1.30 -2.46
C GLN A 112 27.67 -0.98 -1.93
N PRO A 113 27.36 0.28 -1.56
CA PRO A 113 25.97 0.64 -1.29
C PRO A 113 25.16 0.28 -2.53
N ILE A 114 24.01 -0.35 -2.32
CA ILE A 114 23.03 -0.65 -3.36
C ILE A 114 22.66 0.71 -3.96
N LYS A 115 23.33 1.12 -5.03
CA LYS A 115 22.89 2.25 -5.82
C LYS A 115 21.58 1.76 -6.42
N ASP A 116 20.49 2.46 -6.12
CA ASP A 116 19.25 2.42 -6.90
C ASP A 116 19.56 2.92 -8.31
N GLU A 117 20.34 2.17 -9.07
CA GLU A 117 20.49 2.37 -10.49
C GLU A 117 19.24 1.80 -11.11
N LYS A 118 18.21 2.65 -11.18
CA LYS A 118 17.00 2.40 -11.96
C LYS A 118 17.48 1.84 -13.31
N PRO A 119 17.19 0.56 -13.64
CA PRO A 119 17.55 0.07 -14.95
C PRO A 119 16.89 1.01 -15.96
N PRO A 120 17.57 1.40 -17.06
CA PRO A 120 16.95 2.25 -18.05
C PRO A 120 15.70 1.54 -18.53
N LEU A 121 14.53 2.06 -18.12
CA LEU A 121 13.24 1.63 -18.61
C LEU A 121 13.33 1.82 -20.12
N LYS A 122 13.52 0.72 -20.85
CA LYS A 122 13.38 0.72 -22.30
C LYS A 122 11.89 0.84 -22.55
N VAL A 123 11.41 2.08 -22.51
CA VAL A 123 10.03 2.44 -22.84
C VAL A 123 9.87 2.13 -24.32
N ILE A 124 9.40 0.92 -24.61
CA ILE A 124 8.85 0.60 -25.92
C ILE A 124 7.54 1.37 -25.98
N SER A 125 7.54 2.48 -26.72
CA SER A 125 6.32 3.20 -27.04
C SER A 125 5.42 2.26 -27.83
N LEU A 126 4.38 1.74 -27.18
CA LEU A 126 3.31 1.01 -27.86
C LEU A 126 2.59 2.04 -28.73
N GLN A 127 2.91 2.05 -30.03
CA GLN A 127 2.13 2.78 -31.00
C GLN A 127 0.67 2.34 -30.86
N PRO A 128 -0.29 3.27 -30.68
CA PRO A 128 -1.69 2.94 -30.60
C PRO A 128 -2.13 2.49 -32.00
N GLN A 129 -2.06 1.19 -32.27
CA GLN A 129 -2.82 0.58 -33.35
C GLN A 129 -4.28 0.61 -32.89
N ALA A 130 -5.02 1.59 -33.40
CA ALA A 130 -6.47 1.65 -33.27
C ALA A 130 -7.10 0.52 -34.09
N SER A 131 -7.02 -0.72 -33.62
CA SER A 131 -7.86 -1.82 -34.08
C SER A 131 -9.03 -1.95 -33.11
N SER A 132 -10.05 -1.14 -33.38
CA SER A 132 -11.37 -1.29 -32.76
C SER A 132 -11.93 -2.66 -33.16
N LEU A 133 -11.92 -3.62 -32.24
CA LEU A 133 -12.60 -4.89 -32.43
C LEU A 133 -14.11 -4.65 -32.27
N PRO A 134 -14.97 -5.07 -33.23
CA PRO A 134 -16.40 -4.86 -33.12
C PRO A 134 -16.96 -5.68 -31.96
N VAL A 135 -17.40 -4.99 -30.91
CA VAL A 135 -18.14 -5.59 -29.80
C VAL A 135 -19.55 -5.89 -30.29
N VAL A 136 -19.83 -7.17 -30.53
CA VAL A 136 -21.19 -7.66 -30.76
C VAL A 136 -21.87 -7.81 -29.40
N VAL A 137 -22.71 -6.84 -29.05
CA VAL A 137 -23.61 -6.96 -27.91
C VAL A 137 -24.80 -7.82 -28.35
N SER A 138 -24.92 -9.02 -27.80
CA SER A 138 -26.15 -9.81 -27.90
C SER A 138 -27.14 -9.28 -26.87
N PRO A 139 -28.38 -8.91 -27.23
CA PRO A 139 -29.38 -8.46 -26.27
C PRO A 139 -29.83 -9.60 -25.35
N ASP A 140 -30.06 -9.26 -24.09
CA ASP A 140 -30.59 -10.11 -23.02
C ASP A 140 -32.04 -10.56 -23.35
N PRO A 141 -32.43 -11.83 -23.16
CA PRO A 141 -33.81 -12.26 -23.36
C PRO A 141 -34.73 -11.66 -22.30
N GLU A 142 -35.82 -11.00 -22.74
CA GLU A 142 -36.83 -10.43 -21.85
C GLU A 142 -37.49 -11.50 -20.95
N PRO A 143 -37.83 -11.16 -19.69
CA PRO A 143 -38.53 -12.07 -18.80
C PRO A 143 -39.94 -12.32 -19.34
N SER A 144 -40.25 -13.58 -19.64
CA SER A 144 -41.61 -14.00 -19.96
C SER A 144 -42.49 -13.85 -18.73
N ASP A 145 -43.29 -12.78 -18.71
CA ASP A 145 -44.42 -12.62 -17.83
C ASP A 145 -45.51 -13.61 -18.28
N GLN A 146 -45.63 -14.74 -17.59
CA GLN A 146 -46.80 -15.61 -17.66
C GLN A 146 -47.35 -15.81 -16.26
N ALA A 147 -48.13 -14.81 -15.83
CA ALA A 147 -49.23 -15.01 -14.93
C ALA A 147 -50.43 -15.58 -15.71
N LEU A 148 -50.84 -16.81 -15.34
CA LEU A 148 -52.21 -17.36 -15.22
C LEU A 148 -52.23 -18.87 -15.48
#